data_AF-H0PUA0-F1
#
_entry.id   AF-H0PUA0-F1
#
_cell.length_a   1.000
_cell.length_b   1.000
_cell.length_c   1.000
_cell.angle_alpha   90.00
_cell.angle_beta   90.00
_cell.angle_gamma   90.00
#
_symmetry.space_group_name_H-M   'P 1'
#
loop_
_entity.id
_entity.type
_entity.pdbx_description
1 polymer ?
#
loop_
_entity_poly.entity_id
_entity_poly.type
_entity_poly.pdbx_seq_one_letter_code
_entity_poly.pdbx_strand_id
1 'polypeptide(L)'
;MLTDNFGLSHLWGQSDLVIKLVALLLVTMSVASWYLIAIRAARQLRARRFDNAVEGFWNAANLDDGLSQLSRTAAGSPFEALARQGAAAAEHLRRHTHVETLGGKLDADEFVTRALRKSIALSTAQLESGLTVLASIGSTAPFVGLFGTVWGIYHALIGISTSGAATLDKVAGPVGEALIMTAFGLFVAIPAVLAYNAFTRANRLELSELDAFAHDLHAWFTTGTRLASAPAGDAPRGTTASAPLNLRSAGAA
;
A
#
# COMPACT_ATOMS: atom_id res chain seq x y z
N MET A 1 -21.93 10.92 48.56
CA MET A 1 -22.33 10.86 47.14
C MET A 1 -21.17 11.42 46.33
N LEU A 2 -20.52 10.56 45.56
CA LEU A 2 -19.29 10.81 44.81
C LEU A 2 -19.64 11.70 43.62
N THR A 3 -19.25 12.97 43.66
CA THR A 3 -19.45 13.90 42.55
C THR A 3 -18.40 13.63 41.47
N ASP A 4 -18.88 13.26 40.29
CA ASP A 4 -18.17 13.15 39.00
C ASP A 4 -17.50 14.47 38.60
N ASN A 5 -16.38 14.82 39.24
CA ASN A 5 -15.64 16.06 38.98
C ASN A 5 -14.23 15.83 38.40
N PHE A 6 -13.88 14.59 38.08
CA PHE A 6 -12.68 14.26 37.34
C PHE A 6 -13.05 13.93 35.91
N GLY A 7 -12.62 14.73 34.93
CA GLY A 7 -12.39 14.17 33.61
C GLY A 7 -12.45 15.13 32.43
N LEU A 8 -13.48 15.97 32.31
CA LEU A 8 -13.70 16.69 31.03
C LEU A 8 -14.32 18.08 31.18
N SER A 9 -15.11 18.34 32.22
CA SER A 9 -15.81 19.61 32.44
C SER A 9 -14.96 20.69 33.15
N HIS A 10 -13.89 20.29 33.86
CA HIS A 10 -12.94 21.21 34.52
C HIS A 10 -11.73 21.56 33.60
N LEU A 11 -11.30 20.61 32.76
CA LEU A 11 -10.81 20.96 31.41
C LEU A 11 -11.93 21.77 30.71
N TRP A 12 -11.86 22.33 29.52
CA TRP A 12 -12.97 23.16 28.96
C TRP A 12 -13.32 24.47 29.69
N GLY A 13 -13.64 24.49 30.99
CA GLY A 13 -14.00 25.70 31.75
C GLY A 13 -12.82 26.64 32.05
N GLN A 14 -11.61 26.09 32.19
CA GLN A 14 -10.36 26.86 32.35
C GLN A 14 -9.32 26.62 31.23
N SER A 15 -9.54 25.65 30.34
CA SER A 15 -8.49 25.25 29.40
C SER A 15 -8.24 26.31 28.32
N ASP A 16 -6.98 26.72 28.27
CA ASP A 16 -6.33 27.52 27.24
C ASP A 16 -6.77 27.05 25.84
N LEU A 17 -7.10 28.01 24.95
CA LEU A 17 -7.61 27.78 23.60
C LEU A 17 -6.71 26.79 22.83
N VAL A 18 -5.40 26.89 23.05
CA VAL A 18 -4.38 26.07 22.40
C VAL A 18 -4.57 24.58 22.71
N ILE A 19 -4.81 24.21 23.98
CA ILE A 19 -4.98 22.80 24.39
C ILE A 19 -6.20 22.18 23.70
N LYS A 20 -7.30 22.94 23.64
CA LYS A 20 -8.53 22.50 22.94
C LYS A 20 -8.29 22.28 21.45
N LEU A 21 -7.55 23.18 20.80
CA LEU A 21 -7.21 23.06 19.38
C LEU A 21 -6.31 21.85 19.11
N VAL A 22 -5.30 21.62 19.95
CA VAL A 22 -4.41 20.45 19.85
C VAL A 22 -5.20 19.14 20.03
N ALA A 23 -6.06 19.08 21.05
CA ALA A 23 -6.92 17.91 21.27
C ALA A 23 -7.86 17.66 20.08
N LEU A 24 -8.53 18.70 19.57
CA LEU A 24 -9.40 18.61 18.41
C LEU A 24 -8.65 18.14 17.16
N LEU A 25 -7.43 18.64 16.94
CA LEU A 25 -6.57 18.22 15.85
C LEU A 25 -6.23 16.73 15.95
N LEU A 26 -5.82 16.25 17.13
CA LEU A 26 -5.52 14.83 17.35
C LEU A 26 -6.75 13.94 17.17
N VAL A 27 -7.92 14.36 17.64
CA VAL A 27 -9.18 13.64 17.41
C VAL A 27 -9.49 13.55 15.91
N THR A 28 -9.33 14.65 15.19
CA THR A 28 -9.56 14.70 13.72
C THR A 28 -8.59 13.77 12.98
N MET A 29 -7.30 13.79 13.35
CA MET A 29 -6.30 12.87 12.82
C MET A 29 -6.65 11.40 13.13
N SER A 30 -7.13 11.11 14.34
CA SER A 30 -7.55 9.77 14.75
C SER A 30 -8.70 9.25 13.88
N VAL A 31 -9.76 10.05 13.74
CA VAL A 31 -10.94 9.70 12.94
C VAL A 31 -10.56 9.51 11.46
N ALA A 32 -9.76 10.42 10.90
CA ALA A 32 -9.27 10.31 9.53
C ALA A 32 -8.43 9.05 9.31
N SER A 33 -7.53 8.72 10.26
CA SER A 33 -6.73 7.50 10.23
C SER A 33 -7.61 6.26 10.23
N TRP A 34 -8.52 6.11 11.19
CA TRP A 34 -9.42 4.96 11.27
C TRP A 34 -10.34 4.81 10.05
N TYR A 35 -10.87 5.92 9.53
CA TYR A 35 -11.66 5.93 8.30
C TYR A 35 -10.88 5.38 7.10
N LEU A 36 -9.67 5.89 6.88
CA LEU A 36 -8.79 5.44 5.79
C LEU A 36 -8.37 3.98 5.98
N ILE A 37 -8.06 3.56 7.22
CA ILE A 37 -7.74 2.17 7.56
C ILE A 37 -8.90 1.26 7.19
N ALA A 38 -10.14 1.60 7.57
CA ALA A 38 -11.31 0.79 7.29
C ALA A 38 -11.57 0.62 5.79
N ILE A 39 -11.50 1.71 5.02
CA ILE A 39 -11.69 1.68 3.56
C ILE A 39 -10.61 0.84 2.89
N ARG A 40 -9.33 1.06 3.25
CA ARG A 40 -8.20 0.34 2.66
C ARG A 40 -8.20 -1.13 3.04
N ALA A 41 -8.54 -1.46 4.28
CA ALA A 41 -8.71 -2.85 4.72
C ALA A 41 -9.84 -3.55 3.94
N ALA A 42 -10.99 -2.89 3.76
CA ALA A 42 -12.10 -3.43 2.98
C ALA A 42 -11.71 -3.67 1.51
N ARG A 43 -10.96 -2.75 0.90
CA ARG A 43 -10.40 -2.93 -0.46
C ARG A 43 -9.46 -4.13 -0.51
N GLN A 44 -8.52 -4.23 0.43
CA GLN A 44 -7.54 -5.32 0.46
C GLN A 44 -8.21 -6.68 0.64
N LEU A 45 -9.22 -6.77 1.53
CA LEU A 45 -9.98 -8.00 1.74
C LEU A 45 -10.79 -8.39 0.50
N ARG A 46 -11.28 -7.41 -0.25
CA ARG A 46 -11.95 -7.65 -1.54
C ARG A 46 -10.96 -8.10 -2.60
N ALA A 47 -9.77 -7.50 -2.64
CA ALA A 47 -8.71 -7.85 -3.58
C ALA A 47 -8.29 -9.33 -3.46
N ARG A 48 -8.15 -9.84 -2.22
CA ARG A 48 -7.87 -11.26 -1.95
C ARG A 48 -8.93 -12.24 -2.45
N ARG A 49 -10.11 -11.78 -2.86
CA ARG A 49 -11.12 -12.65 -3.48
C ARG A 49 -10.85 -12.89 -4.96
N PHE A 50 -9.89 -12.17 -5.53
CA PHE A 50 -9.56 -12.19 -6.95
C PHE A 50 -8.28 -13.00 -7.26
N ASP A 51 -7.71 -13.72 -6.29
CA ASP A 51 -6.44 -14.46 -6.45
C ASP A 51 -6.44 -15.40 -7.67
N ASN A 52 -7.61 -15.96 -8.04
CA ASN A 52 -7.74 -16.85 -9.21
C ASN A 52 -8.23 -16.14 -10.49
N ALA A 53 -8.45 -14.83 -10.47
CA ALA A 53 -9.02 -14.10 -11.60
C ALA A 53 -8.05 -14.04 -12.79
N VAL A 54 -6.76 -13.87 -12.52
CA VAL A 54 -5.70 -13.87 -13.55
C VAL A 54 -5.57 -15.25 -14.18
N GLU A 55 -5.56 -16.32 -13.38
CA GLU A 55 -5.55 -17.69 -13.91
C GLU A 55 -6.81 -17.98 -14.74
N GLY A 56 -7.97 -17.54 -14.25
CA GLY A 56 -9.24 -17.63 -14.97
C GLY A 56 -9.20 -16.94 -16.34
N PHE A 57 -8.60 -15.75 -16.42
CA PHE A 57 -8.39 -15.03 -17.68
C PHE A 57 -7.58 -15.86 -18.68
N TRP A 58 -6.48 -16.47 -18.24
CA TRP A 58 -5.60 -17.26 -19.12
C TRP A 58 -6.18 -18.61 -19.54
N ASN A 59 -7.14 -19.15 -18.78
CA ASN A 59 -7.84 -20.39 -19.11
C ASN A 59 -8.99 -20.18 -20.11
N ALA A 60 -9.32 -18.94 -20.46
CA ALA A 60 -10.36 -18.64 -21.43
C ALA A 60 -9.96 -19.01 -22.86
N ALA A 61 -10.95 -19.38 -23.68
CA ALA A 61 -10.72 -19.82 -25.05
C ALA A 61 -10.21 -18.70 -25.98
N ASN A 62 -10.54 -17.45 -25.66
CA ASN A 62 -10.15 -16.27 -26.43
C ASN A 62 -10.08 -15.03 -25.51
N LEU A 63 -9.54 -13.93 -26.05
CA LEU A 63 -9.34 -12.68 -25.30
C LEU A 63 -10.65 -12.06 -24.81
N ASP A 64 -11.71 -12.09 -25.61
CA ASP A 64 -13.01 -11.50 -25.25
C ASP A 64 -13.66 -12.26 -24.09
N ASP A 65 -13.59 -13.60 -24.11
CA ASP A 65 -14.02 -14.46 -23.02
C ASP A 65 -13.20 -14.21 -21.75
N GLY A 66 -11.87 -14.08 -21.88
CA GLY A 66 -10.97 -13.75 -20.78
C GLY A 66 -11.30 -12.39 -20.15
N LEU A 67 -11.49 -11.35 -20.97
CA LEU A 67 -11.90 -10.03 -20.51
C LEU A 67 -13.27 -10.07 -19.82
N SER A 68 -14.23 -10.80 -20.37
CA SER A 68 -15.57 -10.95 -19.76
C SER A 68 -15.51 -11.67 -18.42
N GLN A 69 -14.63 -12.68 -18.29
CA GLN A 69 -14.40 -13.39 -17.04
C GLN A 69 -13.74 -12.47 -16.00
N LEU A 70 -12.75 -11.68 -16.42
CA LEU A 70 -12.09 -10.72 -15.54
C LEU A 70 -13.06 -9.62 -15.07
N SER A 71 -13.94 -9.14 -15.95
CA SER A 71 -15.03 -8.21 -15.59
C SER A 71 -16.08 -8.80 -14.65
N ARG A 72 -16.30 -10.12 -14.66
CA ARG A 72 -17.22 -10.77 -13.73
C ARG A 72 -16.57 -11.04 -12.37
N THR A 73 -15.35 -11.55 -12.39
CA THR A 73 -14.66 -12.02 -11.20
C THR A 73 -13.94 -10.90 -10.47
N ALA A 74 -13.37 -9.93 -11.18
CA ALA A 74 -12.54 -8.86 -10.62
C ALA A 74 -12.91 -7.47 -11.17
N ALA A 75 -14.22 -7.17 -11.21
CA ALA A 75 -14.75 -5.87 -11.62
C ALA A 75 -14.10 -4.70 -10.87
N GLY A 76 -13.56 -3.74 -11.61
CA GLY A 76 -12.91 -2.53 -11.10
C GLY A 76 -11.51 -2.79 -10.53
N SER A 77 -10.92 -3.96 -10.77
CA SER A 77 -9.55 -4.26 -10.36
C SER A 77 -8.50 -3.64 -11.30
N PRO A 78 -7.26 -3.39 -10.81
CA PRO A 78 -6.14 -3.02 -11.66
C PRO A 78 -5.87 -3.99 -12.81
N PHE A 79 -6.08 -5.29 -12.57
CA PHE A 79 -5.92 -6.34 -13.58
C PHE A 79 -6.90 -6.19 -14.73
N GLU A 80 -8.18 -5.91 -14.44
CA GLU A 80 -9.20 -5.65 -15.47
C GLU A 80 -8.85 -4.43 -16.32
N ALA A 81 -8.48 -3.32 -15.67
CA ALA A 81 -8.10 -2.09 -16.35
C ALA A 81 -6.89 -2.31 -17.27
N LEU A 82 -5.88 -3.03 -16.80
CA LEU A 82 -4.68 -3.38 -17.57
C LEU A 82 -5.01 -4.23 -18.79
N ALA A 83 -5.78 -5.31 -18.62
CA ALA A 83 -6.16 -6.20 -19.71
C ALA A 83 -6.97 -5.46 -20.79
N ARG A 84 -7.97 -4.66 -20.38
CA ARG A 84 -8.78 -3.86 -21.31
C ARG A 84 -7.95 -2.82 -22.05
N GLN A 85 -7.05 -2.12 -21.35
CA GLN A 85 -6.22 -1.10 -21.97
C GLN A 85 -5.20 -1.72 -22.93
N GLY A 86 -4.62 -2.88 -22.60
CA GLY A 86 -3.77 -3.65 -23.50
C GLY A 86 -4.51 -4.13 -24.75
N ALA A 87 -5.69 -4.72 -24.57
CA ALA A 87 -6.54 -5.19 -25.67
C ALA A 87 -6.94 -4.04 -26.61
N ALA A 88 -7.36 -2.90 -26.06
CA ALA A 88 -7.70 -1.72 -26.84
C ALA A 88 -6.50 -1.18 -27.64
N ALA A 89 -5.29 -1.22 -27.06
CA ALA A 89 -4.07 -0.80 -27.74
C ALA A 89 -3.67 -1.75 -28.87
N ALA A 90 -3.74 -3.07 -28.63
CA ALA A 90 -3.47 -4.08 -29.65
C ALA A 90 -4.47 -4.02 -30.80
N GLU A 91 -5.75 -3.81 -30.51
CA GLU A 91 -6.80 -3.69 -31.51
C GLU A 91 -6.70 -2.38 -32.31
N HIS A 92 -6.31 -1.28 -31.66
CA HIS A 92 -6.00 -0.02 -32.35
C HIS A 92 -4.86 -0.19 -33.35
N LEU A 93 -3.81 -0.91 -32.97
CA LEU A 93 -2.73 -1.25 -33.87
C LEU A 93 -3.23 -2.09 -35.05
N ARG A 94 -3.93 -3.22 -34.80
CA ARG A 94 -4.47 -4.09 -35.87
C ARG A 94 -5.28 -3.32 -36.92
N ARG A 95 -6.06 -2.32 -36.50
CA ARG A 95 -6.85 -1.46 -37.39
C ARG A 95 -6.06 -0.37 -38.11
N HIS A 96 -4.90 0.03 -37.60
CA HIS A 96 -4.13 1.17 -38.13
C HIS A 96 -2.70 0.84 -38.58
N THR A 97 -2.29 -0.44 -38.58
CA THR A 97 -1.01 -0.93 -39.15
C THR A 97 -0.83 -0.58 -40.65
N HIS A 98 -1.88 -0.13 -41.34
CA HIS A 98 -1.81 0.28 -42.75
C HIS A 98 -1.51 1.77 -42.99
N VAL A 99 -1.27 2.60 -41.96
CA VAL A 99 -0.96 4.02 -42.14
C VAL A 99 0.55 4.22 -42.06
N GLU A 100 1.21 4.30 -43.23
CA GLU A 100 2.59 4.80 -43.35
C GLU A 100 2.62 6.26 -42.86
N THR A 101 2.90 6.46 -41.58
CA THR A 101 3.21 7.80 -41.05
C THR A 101 4.68 8.10 -41.31
N LEU A 102 4.99 9.38 -41.56
CA LEU A 102 6.33 9.92 -41.85
C LEU A 102 7.39 9.65 -40.75
N GLY A 103 7.00 9.07 -39.61
CA GLY A 103 7.86 8.77 -38.46
C GLY A 103 8.42 7.33 -38.40
N GLY A 104 8.23 6.52 -39.44
CA GLY A 104 8.67 5.12 -39.45
C GLY A 104 7.75 4.22 -38.62
N LYS A 105 7.94 2.90 -38.73
CA LYS A 105 7.25 1.90 -37.91
C LYS A 105 7.50 2.23 -36.43
N LEU A 106 6.61 2.96 -35.78
CA LEU A 106 6.46 2.86 -34.33
C LEU A 106 6.19 1.38 -34.09
N ASP A 107 7.18 0.72 -33.49
CA ASP A 107 7.17 -0.73 -33.35
C ASP A 107 5.89 -1.10 -32.59
N ALA A 108 5.13 -2.03 -33.14
CA ALA A 108 3.89 -2.53 -32.55
C ALA A 108 4.02 -2.80 -31.04
N ASP A 109 5.19 -3.32 -30.70
CA ASP A 109 5.72 -3.61 -29.38
C ASP A 109 5.78 -2.38 -28.46
N GLU A 110 6.35 -1.26 -28.94
CA GLU A 110 6.51 -0.04 -28.16
C GLU A 110 5.15 0.58 -27.81
N PHE A 111 4.19 0.55 -28.74
CA PHE A 111 2.85 1.11 -28.51
C PHE A 111 2.09 0.34 -27.43
N VAL A 112 2.08 -1.00 -27.51
CA VAL A 112 1.43 -1.86 -26.50
C VAL A 112 2.15 -1.72 -25.16
N THR A 113 3.49 -1.76 -25.14
CA THR A 113 4.29 -1.53 -23.92
C THR A 113 3.95 -0.20 -23.26
N ARG A 114 3.84 0.88 -24.03
CA ARG A 114 3.50 2.21 -23.50
C ARG A 114 2.09 2.24 -22.92
N ALA A 115 1.12 1.57 -23.56
CA ALA A 115 -0.24 1.45 -23.05
C ALA A 115 -0.29 0.68 -21.72
N LEU A 116 0.42 -0.46 -21.61
CA LEU A 116 0.48 -1.25 -20.39
C LEU A 116 1.15 -0.48 -19.25
N ARG A 117 2.31 0.15 -19.50
CA ARG A 117 3.02 1.00 -18.53
C ARG A 117 2.16 2.14 -18.01
N LYS A 118 1.39 2.79 -18.89
CA LYS A 118 0.44 3.84 -18.50
C LYS A 118 -0.63 3.29 -17.55
N SER A 119 -1.18 2.11 -17.83
CA SER A 119 -2.19 1.47 -16.97
C SER A 119 -1.62 1.12 -15.60
N ILE A 120 -0.40 0.58 -15.55
CA ILE A 120 0.31 0.30 -14.29
C ILE A 120 0.48 1.59 -13.50
N ALA A 121 1.00 2.67 -14.12
CA ALA A 121 1.19 3.94 -13.43
C ALA A 121 -0.11 4.53 -12.84
N LEU A 122 -1.23 4.45 -13.57
CA LEU A 122 -2.53 4.87 -13.08
C LEU A 122 -3.00 4.01 -11.90
N SER A 123 -2.76 2.70 -11.97
CA SER A 123 -3.10 1.75 -10.90
C SER A 123 -2.27 1.99 -9.64
N THR A 124 -0.96 2.26 -9.79
CA THR A 124 -0.05 2.64 -8.70
C THR A 124 -0.56 3.89 -7.99
N ALA A 125 -0.90 4.95 -8.74
CA ALA A 125 -1.42 6.18 -8.14
C ALA A 125 -2.73 5.94 -7.34
N GLN A 126 -3.62 5.08 -7.84
CA GLN A 126 -4.84 4.70 -7.13
C GLN A 126 -4.56 3.86 -5.87
N LEU A 127 -3.58 2.95 -5.93
CA LEU A 127 -3.14 2.14 -4.80
C LEU A 127 -2.50 3.00 -3.70
N GLU A 128 -1.73 4.01 -4.07
CA GLU A 128 -1.03 4.91 -3.13
C GLU A 128 -1.93 6.02 -2.54
N SER A 129 -3.04 6.35 -3.18
CA SER A 129 -3.94 7.42 -2.73
C SER A 129 -4.34 7.31 -1.24
N GLY A 130 -4.18 8.38 -0.47
CA GLY A 130 -4.51 8.41 0.96
C GLY A 130 -3.51 7.69 1.88
N LEU A 131 -2.55 6.91 1.36
CA LEU A 131 -1.45 6.38 2.18
C LEU A 131 -0.53 7.50 2.67
N THR A 132 -0.35 8.55 1.86
CA THR A 132 0.39 9.75 2.26
C THR A 132 -0.20 10.39 3.50
N VAL A 133 -1.54 10.42 3.63
CA VAL A 133 -2.22 10.97 4.81
C VAL A 133 -1.95 10.13 6.05
N LEU A 134 -2.01 8.79 5.94
CA LEU A 134 -1.63 7.88 7.03
C LEU A 134 -0.17 8.07 7.45
N ALA A 135 0.74 8.19 6.47
CA ALA A 135 2.16 8.41 6.72
C ALA A 135 2.41 9.74 7.44
N SER A 136 1.75 10.81 6.99
CA SER A 136 1.82 12.13 7.63
C SER A 136 1.26 12.08 9.04
N ILE A 137 0.06 11.53 9.26
CA ILE A 137 -0.52 11.42 10.60
C ILE A 137 0.39 10.59 11.53
N GLY A 138 0.91 9.47 11.03
CA GLY A 138 1.80 8.60 11.77
C GLY A 138 3.10 9.29 12.20
N SER A 139 3.65 10.19 11.38
CA SER A 139 4.87 10.93 11.71
C SER A 139 4.60 12.21 12.53
N THR A 140 3.48 12.90 12.32
CA THR A 140 3.23 14.20 12.96
C THR A 140 2.46 14.11 14.28
N ALA A 141 1.56 13.13 14.45
CA ALA A 141 0.70 13.04 15.64
C ALA A 141 1.47 12.97 16.99
N PRO A 142 2.63 12.26 17.10
CA PRO A 142 3.42 12.28 18.34
C PRO A 142 3.93 13.66 18.69
N PHE A 143 4.36 14.44 17.69
CA PHE A 143 4.86 15.80 17.89
C PHE A 143 3.74 16.78 18.26
N VAL A 144 2.54 16.60 17.69
CA VAL A 144 1.35 17.35 18.07
C VAL A 144 0.99 17.08 19.54
N GLY A 145 1.04 15.81 19.96
CA GLY A 145 0.85 15.42 21.36
C GLY A 145 1.89 16.05 22.28
N LEU A 146 3.18 15.91 21.93
CA LEU A 146 4.30 16.52 22.65
C LEU A 146 4.12 18.04 22.79
N PHE A 147 3.77 18.74 21.71
CA PHE A 147 3.51 20.18 21.74
C PHE A 147 2.41 20.54 22.76
N GLY A 148 1.30 19.78 22.78
CA GLY A 148 0.24 20.00 23.76
C GLY A 148 0.72 19.80 25.20
N THR A 149 1.64 18.87 25.45
CA THR A 149 2.21 18.67 26.80
C THR A 149 3.12 19.81 27.22
N VAL A 150 3.98 20.27 26.32
CA VAL A 150 4.89 21.40 26.58
C VAL A 150 4.07 22.66 26.88
N TRP A 151 3.02 22.91 26.09
CA TRP A 151 2.13 24.05 26.32
C TRP A 151 1.37 23.94 27.65
N GLY A 152 0.84 22.75 27.96
CA GLY A 152 0.12 22.50 29.22
C GLY A 152 1.00 22.73 30.45
N ILE A 153 2.22 22.19 30.45
CA ILE A 153 3.18 22.39 31.54
C ILE A 153 3.59 23.87 31.63
N TYR A 154 3.83 24.53 30.51
CA TYR A 154 4.16 25.97 30.49
C TYR A 154 3.06 26.82 31.15
N HIS A 155 1.80 26.61 30.77
CA HIS A 155 0.68 27.35 31.34
C HIS A 155 0.48 27.04 32.84
N ALA A 156 0.67 25.78 33.24
CA ALA A 156 0.63 25.39 34.65
C ALA A 156 1.68 26.14 35.49
N LEU A 157 2.93 26.21 35.00
CA LEU A 157 4.02 26.89 35.70
C LEU A 157 3.78 28.40 35.83
N ILE A 158 3.17 29.04 34.83
CA ILE A 158 2.74 30.45 34.92
C ILE A 158 1.64 30.64 35.97
N GLY A 159 0.66 29.74 36.03
CA GLY A 159 -0.38 29.77 37.05
C GLY A 159 0.20 29.68 38.47
N ILE A 160 1.19 28.81 38.67
CA ILE A 160 1.86 28.65 39.96
C ILE A 160 2.68 29.91 40.30
N SER A 161 3.45 30.44 39.34
CA SER A 161 4.31 31.61 39.58
C SER A 161 3.50 32.86 39.94
N THR A 162 2.33 33.05 39.32
CA THR A 162 1.42 34.16 39.63
C THR A 162 0.72 34.02 40.97
N SER A 163 0.41 32.79 41.40
CA SER A 163 -0.22 32.53 42.72
C SER A 163 0.74 32.60 43.92
N GLY A 164 2.06 32.55 43.68
CA GLY A 164 3.10 32.56 44.72
C GLY A 164 3.17 31.31 45.61
N ALA A 165 2.28 30.33 45.43
CA ALA A 165 2.21 29.10 46.22
C ALA A 165 2.62 27.87 45.40
N ALA A 166 3.89 27.47 45.53
CA ALA A 166 4.43 26.28 44.88
C ALA A 166 4.27 25.03 45.77
N THR A 167 3.04 24.57 45.98
CA THR A 167 2.80 23.27 46.63
C THR A 167 2.71 22.15 45.59
N LEU A 168 3.20 20.96 45.93
CA LEU A 168 3.23 19.80 45.01
C LEU A 168 1.86 19.48 44.42
N ASP A 169 0.80 19.59 45.23
CA ASP A 169 -0.59 19.35 44.83
C ASP A 169 -1.06 20.30 43.71
N LYS A 170 -0.53 21.51 43.65
CA LYS A 170 -0.84 22.52 42.61
C LYS A 170 -0.12 22.24 41.29
N VAL A 171 0.97 21.47 41.32
CA VAL A 171 1.76 21.11 40.13
C VAL A 171 1.34 19.77 39.54
N ALA A 172 1.06 18.78 40.40
CA ALA A 172 0.83 17.40 40.00
C ALA A 172 -0.38 17.23 39.07
N GLY A 173 -1.49 17.93 39.34
CA GLY A 173 -2.71 17.86 38.51
C GLY A 173 -2.47 18.33 37.06
N PRO A 174 -2.08 19.60 36.84
CA PRO A 174 -1.87 20.12 35.49
C PRO A 174 -0.79 19.40 34.69
N VAL A 175 0.28 18.93 35.36
CA VAL A 175 1.33 18.13 34.71
C VAL A 175 0.78 16.75 34.28
N GLY A 176 -0.02 16.10 35.12
CA GLY A 176 -0.69 14.84 34.78
C GLY A 176 -1.63 14.99 33.58
N GLU A 177 -2.44 16.05 33.56
CA GLU A 177 -3.33 16.37 32.44
C GLU A 177 -2.56 16.62 31.14
N ALA A 178 -1.42 17.33 31.22
CA ALA A 178 -0.55 17.53 30.07
C ALA A 178 -0.05 16.20 29.51
N LEU A 179 0.42 15.26 30.33
CA LEU A 179 0.94 13.95 29.87
C LEU A 179 -0.07 13.13 29.05
N ILE A 180 -1.37 13.30 29.28
CA ILE A 180 -2.42 12.64 28.51
C ILE A 180 -2.34 13.01 27.02
N MET A 181 -1.93 14.25 26.68
CA MET A 181 -1.87 14.68 25.27
C MET A 181 -0.77 13.94 24.48
N THR A 182 0.38 13.65 25.11
CA THR A 182 1.42 12.81 24.48
C THR A 182 0.93 11.38 24.31
N ALA A 183 0.30 10.81 25.34
CA ALA A 183 -0.26 9.46 25.26
C ALA A 183 -1.30 9.37 24.12
N PHE A 184 -2.13 10.40 23.95
CA PHE A 184 -3.10 10.46 22.87
C PHE A 184 -2.42 10.61 21.50
N GLY A 185 -1.39 11.45 21.37
CA GLY A 185 -0.59 11.56 20.15
C GLY A 185 0.00 10.22 19.70
N LEU A 186 0.52 9.43 20.64
CA LEU A 186 1.01 8.07 20.38
C LEU A 186 -0.11 7.10 20.01
N PHE A 187 -1.24 7.17 20.70
CA PHE A 187 -2.43 6.35 20.39
C PHE A 187 -2.94 6.59 18.96
N VAL A 188 -2.84 7.83 18.46
CA VAL A 188 -3.20 8.16 17.07
C VAL A 188 -2.13 7.69 16.08
N ALA A 189 -0.85 7.85 16.42
CA ALA A 189 0.27 7.56 15.53
C ALA A 189 0.48 6.06 15.28
N ILE A 190 0.44 5.23 16.33
CA ILE A 190 0.80 3.81 16.24
C ILE A 190 -0.08 3.06 15.22
N PRO A 191 -1.42 3.13 15.27
CA PRO A 191 -2.26 2.47 14.28
C PRO A 191 -2.04 3.01 12.87
N ALA A 192 -1.82 4.32 12.71
CA ALA A 192 -1.59 4.95 11.42
C ALA A 192 -0.30 4.41 10.74
N VAL A 193 0.80 4.33 11.49
CA VAL A 193 2.09 3.81 10.99
C VAL A 193 2.00 2.32 10.65
N LEU A 194 1.38 1.52 11.53
CA LEU A 194 1.23 0.08 11.29
C LEU A 194 0.38 -0.19 10.04
N ALA A 195 -0.73 0.54 9.88
CA ALA A 195 -1.58 0.43 8.72
C ALA A 195 -0.88 0.89 7.43
N TYR A 196 -0.17 2.02 7.47
CA TYR A 196 0.62 2.50 6.34
C TYR A 196 1.61 1.44 5.85
N ASN A 197 2.38 0.85 6.77
CA ASN A 197 3.37 -0.18 6.45
C ASN A 197 2.69 -1.45 5.89
N ALA A 198 1.59 -1.88 6.49
CA ALA A 198 0.84 -3.05 6.04
C ALA A 198 0.27 -2.89 4.62
N PHE A 199 -0.38 -1.75 4.35
CA PHE A 199 -0.94 -1.47 3.03
C PHE A 199 0.13 -1.21 1.98
N THR A 200 1.24 -0.56 2.32
CA THR A 200 2.38 -0.38 1.40
C THR A 200 2.96 -1.72 0.98
N ARG A 201 3.13 -2.65 1.93
CA ARG A 201 3.57 -4.02 1.64
C ARG A 201 2.59 -4.76 0.73
N ALA A 202 1.29 -4.63 1.00
CA ALA A 202 0.25 -5.28 0.20
C ALA A 202 0.18 -4.73 -1.23
N ASN A 203 0.22 -3.39 -1.39
CA ASN A 203 0.26 -2.74 -2.70
C ASN A 203 1.49 -3.16 -3.50
N ARG A 204 2.66 -3.30 -2.87
CA ARG A 204 3.87 -3.76 -3.55
C ARG A 204 3.72 -5.18 -4.12
N LEU A 205 3.03 -6.06 -3.39
CA LEU A 205 2.75 -7.42 -3.88
C LEU A 205 1.78 -7.37 -5.08
N GLU A 206 0.67 -6.63 -4.95
CA GLU A 206 -0.33 -6.47 -6.02
C GLU A 206 0.29 -5.84 -7.29
N LEU A 207 1.16 -4.84 -7.14
CA LEU A 207 1.88 -4.24 -8.26
C LEU A 207 2.86 -5.22 -8.92
N SER A 208 3.55 -6.06 -8.13
CA SER A 208 4.44 -7.10 -8.68
C SER A 208 3.66 -8.12 -9.51
N GLU A 209 2.46 -8.51 -9.07
CA GLU A 209 1.58 -9.40 -9.82
C GLU A 209 1.02 -8.71 -11.08
N LEU A 210 0.66 -7.43 -10.97
CA LEU A 210 0.20 -6.62 -12.09
C LEU A 210 1.29 -6.46 -13.17
N ASP A 211 2.54 -6.24 -12.76
CA ASP A 211 3.69 -6.19 -13.65
C ASP A 211 3.91 -7.54 -14.35
N ALA A 212 3.85 -8.66 -13.61
CA ALA A 212 3.95 -9.99 -14.20
C ALA A 212 2.85 -10.23 -15.24
N PHE A 213 1.60 -9.87 -14.92
CA PHE A 213 0.49 -9.96 -15.85
C PHE A 213 0.65 -9.05 -17.07
N ALA A 214 1.22 -7.86 -16.92
CA ALA A 214 1.54 -6.98 -18.04
C ALA A 214 2.56 -7.61 -19.00
N HIS A 215 3.59 -8.28 -18.47
CA HIS A 215 4.57 -9.00 -19.30
C HIS A 215 3.92 -10.15 -20.06
N ASP A 216 3.07 -10.95 -19.41
CA ASP A 216 2.33 -12.04 -20.05
C ASP A 216 1.40 -11.51 -21.16
N LEU A 217 0.67 -10.42 -20.90
CA LEU A 217 -0.19 -9.75 -21.89
C LEU A 217 0.62 -9.22 -23.07
N HIS A 218 1.74 -8.56 -22.79
CA HIS A 218 2.62 -8.04 -23.83
C HIS A 218 3.10 -9.17 -24.75
N ALA A 219 3.61 -10.26 -24.17
CA ALA A 219 4.03 -11.45 -24.91
C ALA A 219 2.90 -12.03 -25.78
N TRP A 220 1.68 -12.11 -25.22
CA TRP A 220 0.54 -12.63 -25.96
C TRP A 220 0.13 -11.72 -27.12
N PHE A 221 0.12 -10.40 -26.92
CA PHE A 221 -0.24 -9.44 -27.97
C PHE A 221 0.80 -9.38 -29.11
N THR A 222 2.07 -9.64 -28.83
CA THR A 222 3.15 -9.57 -29.84
C THR A 222 3.45 -10.90 -30.50
N THR A 223 3.34 -12.03 -29.77
CA THR A 223 3.72 -13.37 -30.27
C THR A 223 2.54 -14.32 -30.47
N GLY A 224 1.36 -14.01 -29.92
CA GLY A 224 0.22 -14.93 -29.87
C GLY A 224 0.38 -16.07 -28.86
N THR A 225 1.50 -16.12 -28.13
CA THR A 225 1.78 -17.13 -27.09
C THR A 225 2.01 -16.47 -25.75
N ARG A 226 1.52 -17.09 -24.67
CA ARG A 226 1.81 -16.64 -23.31
C ARG A 226 3.23 -17.04 -22.94
N LEU A 227 4.01 -16.11 -22.39
CA LEU A 227 5.27 -16.40 -21.72
C LEU A 227 4.96 -17.04 -20.36
N ALA A 228 4.68 -18.34 -20.33
CA ALA A 228 4.57 -19.06 -19.06
C ALA A 228 5.93 -18.97 -18.36
N SER A 229 5.96 -18.45 -17.13
CA SER A 229 7.16 -18.51 -16.29
C SER A 229 7.58 -19.97 -16.19
N ALA A 230 8.76 -20.31 -16.70
CA ALA A 230 9.26 -21.67 -16.65
C ALA A 230 9.25 -22.15 -15.18
N PRO A 231 8.66 -23.31 -14.86
CA PRO A 231 8.76 -23.86 -13.52
C PRO A 231 10.24 -24.05 -13.21
N ALA A 232 10.70 -23.45 -12.10
CA ALA A 232 12.04 -23.69 -11.58
C ALA A 232 12.14 -25.15 -11.12
N GLY A 233 12.42 -26.06 -12.04
CA GLY A 233 12.44 -27.49 -11.72
C GLY A 233 12.37 -28.40 -12.94
N ASP A 234 13.32 -28.29 -13.85
CA ASP A 234 13.88 -29.48 -14.50
C ASP A 234 15.25 -29.13 -15.06
N ALA A 235 16.25 -29.18 -14.19
CA ALA A 235 17.63 -29.33 -14.65
C ALA A 235 17.72 -30.71 -15.34
N PRO A 236 18.25 -30.81 -16.57
CA PRO A 236 18.37 -32.09 -17.24
C PRO A 236 19.29 -32.97 -16.40
N ARG A 237 18.75 -34.07 -15.85
CA ARG A 237 19.56 -35.17 -15.33
C ARG A 237 20.30 -35.80 -16.51
N GLY A 238 21.42 -35.19 -16.85
CA GLY A 238 22.39 -35.73 -17.77
C GLY A 238 22.91 -37.05 -17.21
N THR A 239 22.51 -38.14 -17.84
CA THR A 239 23.12 -39.45 -17.74
C THR A 239 24.62 -39.34 -18.04
N THR A 240 25.45 -39.29 -17.00
CA THR A 240 26.86 -39.66 -17.12
C THR A 240 27.04 -41.04 -16.51
N ALA A 241 26.93 -42.04 -17.39
CA ALA A 241 27.41 -43.39 -17.12
C ALA A 241 28.88 -43.32 -16.69
N SER A 242 29.13 -43.54 -15.40
CA SER A 242 30.48 -43.68 -14.86
C SER A 242 30.89 -45.13 -15.03
N ALA A 243 31.56 -45.44 -16.15
CA ALA A 243 32.26 -46.71 -16.32
C ALA A 243 33.44 -46.76 -15.34
N PRO A 244 33.60 -47.81 -14.51
CA PRO A 244 34.77 -47.91 -13.65
C PRO A 244 36.00 -48.29 -14.48
N LEU A 245 36.99 -47.39 -14.50
CA LEU A 245 38.30 -47.62 -15.08
C LEU A 245 39.06 -48.62 -14.20
N ASN A 246 39.07 -49.88 -14.62
CA ASN A 246 39.70 -50.98 -13.90
C ASN A 246 41.20 -51.01 -14.23
N LEU A 247 42.01 -50.34 -13.40
CA LEU A 247 43.48 -50.41 -13.45
C LEU A 247 43.95 -51.65 -12.67
N ARG A 248 43.99 -52.80 -13.32
CA ARG A 248 44.77 -53.95 -12.86
C ARG A 248 45.09 -54.93 -14.00
N SER A 249 46.34 -55.40 -13.98
CA SER A 249 47.00 -56.43 -14.80
C SER A 249 47.43 -56.07 -16.24
N ALA A 250 48.71 -55.73 -16.38
CA ALA A 250 49.59 -56.32 -17.39
C ALA A 250 51.05 -56.19 -16.90
N GLY A 251 51.57 -57.27 -16.33
CA GLY A 251 53.00 -57.47 -16.16
C GLY A 251 53.53 -58.40 -17.25
N ALA A 252 54.81 -58.21 -17.57
CA ALA A 252 55.73 -59.11 -18.27
C ALA A 252 55.64 -59.19 -19.81
N ALA A 253 56.61 -58.53 -20.47
CA ALA A 253 57.67 -59.20 -21.23
C ALA A 253 58.92 -58.32 -21.23
#